data_AF-A0A968NTC9-F1
#
_entry.id   AF-A0A968NTC9-F1
#
_cell.length_a   1.000
_cell.length_b   1.000
_cell.length_c   1.000
_cell.angle_alpha   90.00
_cell.angle_beta   90.00
_cell.angle_gamma   90.00
#
_symmetry.space_group_name_H-M   'P 1'
#
loop_
_entity.id
_entity.type
_entity.pdbx_description
1 polymer ?
#
loop_
_entity_poly.entity_id
_entity_poly.type
_entity_poly.pdbx_seq_one_letter_code
_entity_poly.pdbx_strand_id
1 'polypeptide(L)' 'MQDELLKRITLNPEICHGKPCIRGLRYPVEFILELLSSGMTYEEILGDYDDLENDDILAVLLFAARLSHVKSVYRLAS' A
#
# COMPACT_ATOMS: atom_id res chain seq x y z
N MET A 1 -11.20 1.39 -13.48
CA MET A 1 -11.18 2.20 -12.24
C MET A 1 -10.27 1.56 -11.19
N GLN A 2 -10.56 0.37 -10.65
CA GLN A 2 -9.65 -0.29 -9.66
C GLN A 2 -8.27 -0.67 -10.24
N ASP A 3 -8.22 -1.11 -11.50
CA ASP A 3 -6.93 -1.46 -12.13
C ASP A 3 -6.05 -0.24 -12.47
N GLU A 4 -6.58 0.98 -12.47
CA GLU A 4 -5.74 2.18 -12.62
C GLU A 4 -5.05 2.56 -11.32
N LEU A 5 -5.73 2.42 -10.18
CA LEU A 5 -5.13 2.62 -8.86
C LEU A 5 -3.98 1.63 -8.63
N LEU A 6 -4.13 0.37 -9.03
CA LEU A 6 -3.07 -0.63 -8.87
C LEU A 6 -1.84 -0.36 -9.73
N LYS A 7 -1.97 0.32 -10.88
CA LYS A 7 -0.81 0.75 -11.68
C LYS A 7 0.05 1.77 -10.96
N ARG A 8 -0.51 2.46 -9.95
CA ARG A 8 0.24 3.39 -9.11
C ARG A 8 1.15 2.65 -8.14
N ILE A 9 0.95 1.35 -7.90
CA ILE A 9 1.89 0.56 -7.09
C ILE A 9 2.90 -0.10 -8.01
N THR A 10 4.16 0.25 -7.77
CA THR A 10 5.31 -0.28 -8.50
C THR A 10 5.97 -1.36 -7.65
N LEU A 11 6.26 -2.50 -8.27
CA LEU A 11 7.08 -3.56 -7.70
C LEU A 11 8.39 -3.58 -8.47
N ASN A 12 9.46 -3.07 -7.86
CA ASN A 12 10.79 -3.15 -8.45
C ASN A 12 11.70 -3.96 -7.51
N PRO A 13 12.22 -5.13 -7.94
CA PRO A 13 13.13 -5.94 -7.13
C PRO A 13 14.42 -5.21 -6.72
N GLU A 14 14.82 -4.18 -7.47
CA GLU A 14 16.01 -3.37 -7.17
C GLU A 14 15.74 -2.24 -6.16
N ILE A 15 14.48 -1.92 -5.88
CA ILE A 15 14.07 -0.84 -4.97
C ILE A 15 13.45 -1.45 -3.72
N CYS A 16 13.87 -1.00 -2.53
CA CYS A 16 13.34 -1.45 -1.24
C CYS A 16 13.28 -2.99 -1.08
N HIS A 17 14.28 -3.72 -1.59
CA HIS A 17 14.33 -5.20 -1.55
C HIS A 17 13.13 -5.90 -2.21
N GLY A 18 12.53 -5.28 -3.24
CA GLY A 18 11.36 -5.82 -3.93
C GLY A 18 10.03 -5.56 -3.22
N LYS A 19 10.01 -4.70 -2.19
CA LYS A 19 8.77 -4.28 -1.55
C LYS A 19 7.94 -3.44 -2.54
N PRO A 20 6.60 -3.58 -2.50
CA PRO A 20 5.70 -2.74 -3.28
C PRO A 20 5.78 -1.29 -2.78
N CYS A 21 5.97 -0.37 -3.72
CA CYS A 21 6.16 1.05 -3.47
C CYS A 21 5.18 1.90 -4.30
N ILE A 22 4.82 3.08 -3.80
CA ILE A 22 3.92 4.01 -4.49
C ILE A 22 4.69 4.72 -5.61
N ARG A 23 4.25 4.59 -6.85
CA ARG A 23 4.72 5.33 -8.05
C ARG A 23 6.23 5.34 -8.28
N GLY A 24 6.95 4.34 -7.77
CA GLY A 24 8.41 4.33 -7.77
C GLY A 24 9.05 5.32 -6.78
N LEU A 25 8.26 5.99 -5.94
CA LEU A 25 8.71 6.69 -4.74
C LEU A 25 9.26 5.68 -3.74
N ARG A 26 10.13 6.14 -2.84
CA ARG A 26 10.67 5.31 -1.75
C ARG A 26 9.70 5.23 -0.56
N TYR A 27 8.39 5.19 -0.83
CA TYR A 27 7.33 4.98 0.14
C TYR A 27 6.75 3.57 -0.04
N PRO A 28 7.10 2.64 0.86
CA PRO A 28 6.54 1.29 0.86
C PRO A 28 5.03 1.30 1.16
N VAL A 29 4.29 0.37 0.57
CA VAL A 29 2.87 0.16 0.89
C VAL A 29 2.68 -0.16 2.38
N GLU A 30 3.59 -0.94 2.98
CA GLU A 30 3.55 -1.26 4.43
C GLU A 30 3.57 0.00 5.30
N PHE A 31 4.35 1.01 4.91
CA PHE A 31 4.54 2.22 5.70
C PHE A 31 3.25 3.04 5.78
N ILE A 32 2.56 3.23 4.65
CA ILE A 32 1.27 3.92 4.64
C ILE A 32 0.22 3.14 5.44
N LEU A 33 0.23 1.81 5.37
CA LEU A 33 -0.68 0.98 6.19
C LEU A 33 -0.36 1.11 7.68
N GLU A 34 0.90 1.20 8.07
CA GLU A 34 1.31 1.45 9.47
C GLU A 34 0.81 2.81 9.96
N LEU A 35 0.99 3.89 9.18
CA LEU A 35 0.47 5.22 9.52
C LEU A 35 -1.05 5.20 9.71
N LEU A 36 -1.78 4.57 8.78
CA LEU A 36 -3.23 4.43 8.89
C LEU A 36 -3.64 3.59 10.12
N SER A 37 -2.92 2.51 10.40
CA SER A 37 -3.17 1.67 11.58
C SER A 37 -2.89 2.39 12.90
N SER A 38 -2.00 3.40 12.88
CA SER A 38 -1.68 4.25 14.02
C SER A 38 -2.79 5.25 14.36
N GLY A 39 -3.79 5.39 13.47
CA GLY A 39 -4.92 6.30 13.63
C GLY A 39 -4.78 7.62 12.86
N MET A 40 -3.73 7.79 12.05
CA MET A 40 -3.62 8.96 11.18
C MET A 40 -4.72 8.96 10.12
N THR A 41 -5.22 10.17 9.85
CA THR A 41 -6.17 10.43 8.77
C THR A 41 -5.47 10.61 7.44
N TYR A 42 -6.22 10.49 6.34
CA TYR A 42 -5.69 10.73 5.00
C TYR A 42 -5.16 12.16 4.84
N GLU A 43 -5.82 13.14 5.45
CA GLU A 43 -5.47 14.55 5.37
C GLU A 43 -4.14 14.84 6.07
N GLU A 44 -3.90 14.23 7.23
CA GLU A 44 -2.62 14.33 7.94
C GLU A 44 -1.47 13.70 7.14
N ILE A 45 -1.70 12.51 6.56
CA ILE A 45 -0.69 11.85 5.72
C ILE A 45 -0.37 12.70 4.48
N LEU A 46 -1.38 13.27 3.82
CA LEU A 46 -1.17 14.15 2.66
C LEU A 46 -0.52 15.48 3.05
N GLY A 47 -0.73 15.96 4.28
CA GLY A 47 -0.09 17.15 4.82
C GLY A 47 1.38 16.94 5.21
N ASP A 48 1.73 15.74 5.70
CA ASP A 48 3.11 15.38 6.06
C ASP A 48 3.95 14.98 4.82
N TYR A 49 3.28 14.54 3.76
CA TYR A 49 3.92 14.06 2.53
C TYR A 49 3.27 14.69 1.29
N ASP A 50 3.76 15.88 0.90
CA ASP A 50 3.30 16.62 -0.29
C ASP A 50 3.43 15.83 -1.62
N ASP A 51 4.30 14.81 -1.65
CA ASP A 51 4.50 13.95 -2.83
C ASP A 51 3.37 12.91 -3.02
N LEU A 52 2.53 12.70 -2.01
CA LEU A 52 1.43 11.73 -2.05
C LEU A 52 0.13 12.39 -2.53
N GLU A 53 -0.64 11.62 -3.30
CA GLU A 53 -1.99 11.99 -3.69
C GLU A 53 -3.02 11.08 -3.01
N ASN A 54 -4.26 11.54 -2.92
CA ASN A 54 -5.35 10.77 -2.33
C ASN A 54 -5.52 9.40 -3.01
N ASP A 55 -5.36 9.38 -4.34
CA ASP A 55 -5.35 8.15 -5.16
C ASP A 55 -4.24 7.16 -4.78
N ASP A 56 -3.11 7.64 -4.26
CA ASP A 56 -2.01 6.78 -3.84
C ASP A 56 -2.38 6.01 -2.56
N ILE A 57 -3.06 6.66 -1.63
CA ILE A 57 -3.58 6.01 -0.41
C ILE A 57 -4.66 4.98 -0.78
N LEU A 58 -5.57 5.34 -1.69
CA LEU A 58 -6.58 4.40 -2.19
C LEU A 58 -5.96 3.21 -2.92
N ALA A 59 -4.88 3.42 -3.66
CA ALA A 59 -4.12 2.34 -4.31
C ALA A 59 -3.50 1.39 -3.28
N VAL A 60 -2.88 1.93 -2.21
CA VAL A 60 -2.33 1.14 -1.09
C VAL A 60 -3.41 0.26 -0.46
N LEU A 61 -4.56 0.85 -0.11
CA LEU A 61 -5.67 0.13 0.50
C LEU A 61 -6.23 -0.96 -0.42
N LEU A 62 -6.40 -0.66 -1.71
CA LEU A 62 -6.88 -1.63 -2.69
C LEU A 62 -5.89 -2.80 -2.86
N PHE A 63 -4.59 -2.51 -2.87
CA PHE A 63 -3.56 -3.54 -2.95
C PHE A 63 -3.52 -4.42 -1.70
N ALA A 64 -3.62 -3.81 -0.51
CA ALA A 64 -3.74 -4.54 0.74
C ALA A 64 -4.99 -5.45 0.78
N ALA A 65 -6.12 -4.94 0.31
CA ALA A 65 -7.37 -5.71 0.19
C ALA A 65 -7.25 -6.87 -0.81
N ARG A 66 -6.52 -6.69 -1.93
CA ARG A 66 -6.25 -7.79 -2.88
C ARG A 66 -5.31 -8.83 -2.26
N LEU A 67 -4.29 -8.41 -1.51
CA LEU A 67 -3.39 -9.33 -0.81
C LEU A 67 -4.08 -10.12 0.30
N SER A 68 -5.03 -9.51 1.02
CA SER A 68 -5.77 -10.17 2.09
C SER A 68 -6.79 -11.19 1.57
N HIS A 69 -7.10 -11.18 0.27
CA HIS A 69 -8.02 -12.10 -0.38
C HIS A 69 -7.40 -13.51 -0.56
N VAL A 70 -6.99 -14.13 0.55
CA VAL A 70 -6.47 -15.48 0.60
C VAL A 70 -7.62 -16.48 0.38
N LYS A 71 -7.53 -17.31 -0.66
CA LYS A 71 -8.60 -18.24 -1.05
C LYS A 71 -8.92 -19.31 -0.01
N SER A 72 -7.93 -19.73 0.77
CA SER A 72 -8.09 -20.76 1.80
C SER A 72 -6.96 -20.66 2.81
N VAL A 73 -7.31 -20.64 4.09
CA VAL A 73 -6.36 -20.74 5.19
C VAL A 73 -6.49 -22.14 5.79
N TYR A 74 -5.43 -22.94 5.68
CA TYR A 74 -5.39 -24.27 6.28
C TYR A 74 -4.58 -24.21 7.57
N ARG A 75 -5.17 -24.66 8.68
CA ARG A 75 -4.43 -24.85 9.94
C ARG A 75 -3.66 -26.16 9.84
N LEU A 76 -2.33 -26.08 9.73
CA LEU A 76 -1.46 -27.25 9.60
C LEU A 76 -1.18 -27.94 10.94
N ALA A 77 -1.30 -27.22 12.05
CA ALA A 77 -1.29 -27.76 13.41
C ALA A 77 -1.93 -26.74 14.37
N SER A 78 -2.47 -27.24 15.49
CA SER A 78 -3.01 -26.46 16.61
C SER A 78 -1.94 -26.03 17.58
#